data_AF-A0A439D0R5-F1
#
_entry.id   AF-A0A439D0R5-F1
#
_cell.length_a   1.000
_cell.length_b   1.000
_cell.length_c   1.000
_cell.angle_alpha   90.00
_cell.angle_beta   90.00
_cell.angle_gamma   90.00
#
_symmetry.space_group_name_H-M   'P 1'
#
loop_
_entity.id
_entity.type
_entity.pdbx_description
1 polymer ?
#
loop_
_entity_poly.entity_id
_entity_poly.type
_entity_poly.pdbx_seq_one_letter_code
_entity_poly.pdbx_strand_id
1 'polypeptide(L)'
;MDIYHFLLVLLILVLFSRRLFGYCRSSNAPPTNRSAAKSSTPRGFSVFQVSPRPGENAETDVDIIAIHGLDTNSVDTWTWKPKPGGLPVNWLSDDNMLPSRVDSARIFMCDWPSDLFERSDYTQKTFDEFARLLLAGIAARPQATNQSKYKERPILFIASCLGGIVLMKALVRTSPEYSSVQKAIRGIVFLATPFSGTSFRDVAEWASPGLKALAFVRAEKVSNLIYETKSNSGLIKLRRDFTTFCRNNIDPLCLAVFYETGKTSLPRKLIPWLPAFLAQGKPLVGEESATLDVIHDPLPLERTHVLMNKFSGPSDDQYNIVAERIRDILETIREGRTLEIADAYIYNTCYKDRNLQIERISGELLSVETCYINLVDIRHLFDQRNGDDGNTVQPKRILIRGHAGVGKSTLCKKIVYDFKQHKMWRDLFVRVLWVPLRNLKRLGKTNCNLEAMLYEEYFSQASNGKRFACELWEELEAEKSQKTLFILDGLDEVYEGLEKDNYMFKLLDTLLNLPMVIVTSRPHVSIADRLDLKFDLRLETIGFYPDQVKSYMENVFVIPGGGGPDHQKVGGLQSLLQQHQLLRGLVRIPIQLDALCYIWRDENSTPIGGSVLETMTDKLNFYNYIL
;
A
#
# COMPACT_ATOMS: atom_id res chain seq x y z
N MET A 1 -45.52 -25.06 -23.98
CA MET A 1 -44.80 -24.54 -25.17
C MET A 1 -45.84 -23.88 -26.04
N ASP A 2 -45.95 -22.56 -25.96
CA ASP A 2 -47.04 -21.82 -26.60
C ASP A 2 -47.00 -21.95 -28.12
N ILE A 3 -48.18 -22.09 -28.73
CA ILE A 3 -48.39 -22.14 -30.19
C ILE A 3 -47.68 -20.98 -30.90
N TYR A 4 -47.61 -19.81 -30.26
CA TYR A 4 -46.87 -18.63 -30.74
C TYR A 4 -45.36 -18.85 -30.85
N HIS A 5 -44.78 -19.63 -29.93
CA HIS A 5 -43.35 -19.93 -29.91
C HIS A 5 -42.96 -20.91 -31.04
N PHE A 6 -43.83 -21.87 -31.33
CA PHE A 6 -43.68 -22.79 -32.45
C PHE A 6 -43.84 -22.05 -33.79
N LEU A 7 -44.84 -21.18 -33.92
CA LEU A 7 -45.07 -20.36 -35.11
C LEU A 7 -43.93 -19.38 -35.38
N LEU A 8 -43.31 -18.80 -34.35
CA LEU A 8 -42.16 -17.90 -34.51
C LEU A 8 -40.93 -18.65 -35.03
N VAL A 9 -40.64 -19.84 -34.50
CA VAL A 9 -39.54 -20.70 -34.96
C VAL A 9 -39.79 -21.17 -36.40
N LEU A 10 -41.04 -21.55 -36.72
CA LEU A 10 -41.43 -21.92 -38.07
C LEU A 10 -41.30 -20.74 -39.05
N LEU A 11 -41.68 -19.53 -38.62
CA LEU A 11 -41.56 -18.31 -39.42
C LEU A 11 -40.09 -17.95 -39.67
N ILE A 12 -39.21 -18.08 -38.67
CA ILE A 12 -37.76 -17.88 -38.82
C ILE A 12 -37.18 -18.89 -39.82
N LEU A 13 -37.56 -20.17 -39.72
CA LEU A 13 -37.12 -21.23 -40.64
C LEU A 13 -37.64 -21.00 -42.07
N VAL A 14 -38.90 -20.58 -42.25
CA VAL A 14 -39.53 -20.33 -43.56
C VAL A 14 -38.99 -19.05 -44.22
N LEU A 15 -38.72 -18.00 -43.46
CA LEU A 15 -38.13 -16.77 -44.00
C LEU A 15 -36.65 -16.95 -44.35
N PHE A 16 -35.91 -17.78 -43.61
CA PHE A 16 -34.54 -18.15 -43.96
C PHE A 16 -34.47 -19.08 -45.18
N SER A 17 -35.36 -20.06 -45.31
CA SER A 17 -35.41 -20.93 -46.49
C SER A 17 -35.75 -20.15 -47.76
N ARG A 18 -36.61 -19.14 -47.67
CA ARG A 18 -36.89 -18.21 -48.79
C ARG A 18 -35.68 -17.36 -49.20
N ARG A 19 -34.77 -17.03 -48.28
CA ARG A 19 -33.52 -16.32 -48.60
C ARG A 19 -32.46 -17.23 -49.25
N LEU A 20 -32.40 -18.50 -48.86
CA LEU A 20 -31.56 -19.50 -49.51
C LEU A 20 -32.06 -19.86 -50.93
N PHE A 21 -33.38 -20.01 -51.12
CA PHE A 21 -33.95 -20.29 -52.45
C PHE A 21 -34.02 -19.07 -53.36
N GLY A 22 -34.12 -17.84 -52.82
CA GLY A 22 -34.09 -16.60 -53.59
C GLY A 22 -32.73 -16.31 -54.25
N TYR A 23 -31.65 -16.92 -53.77
CA TYR A 23 -30.30 -16.77 -54.33
C TYR A 23 -30.02 -17.71 -55.52
N CYS A 24 -30.87 -18.71 -55.77
CA CYS A 24 -30.71 -19.65 -56.88
C CYS A 24 -31.43 -19.25 -58.19
N ARG A 25 -32.05 -18.06 -58.27
CA ARG A 25 -32.66 -17.55 -59.50
C ARG A 25 -32.49 -16.03 -59.65
N SER A 26 -31.28 -15.57 -59.95
CA SER A 26 -31.02 -14.63 -61.07
C SER A 26 -29.57 -14.12 -61.08
N SER A 27 -29.05 -14.04 -62.30
CA SER A 27 -27.96 -13.18 -62.81
C SER A 27 -26.51 -13.55 -62.47
N ASN A 28 -25.82 -13.98 -63.53
CA ASN A 28 -24.36 -13.95 -63.69
C ASN A 28 -23.82 -12.52 -63.53
N ALA A 29 -23.18 -12.22 -62.42
CA ALA A 29 -22.22 -11.13 -62.26
C ALA A 29 -21.28 -11.45 -61.08
N PRO A 30 -19.95 -11.25 -61.19
CA PRO A 30 -19.04 -11.54 -60.09
C PRO A 30 -19.25 -10.51 -58.97
N PRO A 31 -19.48 -10.94 -57.71
CA PRO A 31 -19.61 -10.01 -56.61
C PRO A 31 -18.21 -9.49 -56.22
N THR A 32 -18.01 -8.19 -56.37
CA THR A 32 -16.87 -7.47 -55.83
C THR A 32 -16.87 -7.55 -54.30
N ASN A 33 -15.85 -8.23 -53.77
CA ASN A 33 -15.53 -8.36 -52.36
C ASN A 33 -15.39 -7.01 -51.64
N ARG A 34 -16.35 -6.64 -50.79
CA ARG A 34 -16.15 -5.74 -49.63
C ARG A 34 -17.08 -6.13 -48.48
N SER A 35 -16.83 -7.29 -47.89
CA SER A 35 -17.06 -7.51 -46.46
C SER A 35 -15.70 -7.89 -45.86
N ALA A 36 -15.21 -7.07 -44.94
CA ALA A 36 -13.99 -7.38 -44.22
C ALA A 36 -14.21 -8.72 -43.48
N ALA A 37 -13.54 -9.77 -43.96
CA ALA A 37 -13.43 -11.03 -43.24
C ALA A 37 -12.79 -10.72 -41.88
N LYS A 38 -13.52 -10.94 -40.78
CA LYS A 38 -12.93 -10.99 -39.44
C LYS A 38 -11.84 -12.07 -39.48
N SER A 39 -10.59 -11.69 -39.28
CA SER A 39 -9.44 -12.60 -39.29
C SER A 39 -9.63 -13.72 -38.28
N SER A 40 -9.54 -14.96 -38.74
CA SER A 40 -9.77 -16.20 -38.00
C SER A 40 -8.57 -16.65 -37.15
N THR A 41 -7.90 -15.73 -36.46
CA THR A 41 -6.85 -16.04 -35.47
C THR A 41 -7.48 -16.23 -34.09
N PRO A 42 -7.14 -17.29 -33.32
CA PRO A 42 -7.65 -17.47 -31.97
C PRO A 42 -7.31 -16.25 -31.10
N ARG A 43 -8.32 -15.58 -30.53
CA ARG A 43 -8.12 -14.46 -29.62
C ARG A 43 -7.51 -14.99 -28.30
N GLY A 44 -6.33 -14.51 -27.95
CA GLY A 44 -5.65 -14.80 -26.68
C GLY A 44 -5.94 -13.71 -25.65
N PHE A 45 -5.63 -13.99 -24.37
CA PHE A 45 -5.58 -12.92 -23.37
C PHE A 45 -4.40 -12.00 -23.66
N SER A 46 -4.64 -10.70 -23.76
CA SER A 46 -3.58 -9.71 -23.94
C SER A 46 -3.92 -8.43 -23.19
N VAL A 47 -2.91 -7.86 -22.52
CA VAL A 47 -3.02 -6.57 -21.83
C VAL A 47 -2.06 -5.61 -22.50
N PHE A 48 -2.59 -4.54 -23.09
CA PHE A 48 -1.78 -3.57 -23.83
C PHE A 48 -2.06 -2.15 -23.34
N GLN A 49 -0.98 -1.36 -23.23
CA GLN A 49 -1.03 0.02 -22.75
C GLN A 49 -1.56 0.93 -23.85
N VAL A 50 -2.46 1.84 -23.48
CA VAL A 50 -3.11 2.78 -24.40
C VAL A 50 -2.85 4.24 -24.03
N SER A 51 -2.53 4.51 -22.76
CA SER A 51 -2.09 5.82 -22.28
C SER A 51 -1.17 5.65 -21.06
N PRO A 52 -0.12 6.47 -20.88
CA PRO A 52 0.55 7.26 -21.92
C PRO A 52 0.97 6.38 -23.09
N ARG A 53 1.34 6.96 -24.24
CA ARG A 53 1.65 6.13 -25.42
C ARG A 53 2.88 5.27 -25.12
N PRO A 54 2.91 4.00 -25.57
CA PRO A 54 4.07 3.14 -25.33
C PRO A 54 5.37 3.79 -25.82
N GLY A 55 6.36 3.93 -24.94
CA GLY A 55 7.65 4.56 -25.25
C GLY A 55 7.76 6.04 -24.85
N GLU A 56 6.69 6.67 -24.39
CA GLU A 56 6.78 7.97 -23.72
C GLU A 56 7.43 7.80 -22.34
N ASN A 57 8.50 8.57 -22.08
CA ASN A 57 9.17 8.62 -20.78
C ASN A 57 8.34 9.46 -19.80
N ALA A 58 7.16 8.96 -19.44
CA ALA A 58 6.30 9.53 -18.40
C ALA A 58 6.54 8.81 -17.07
N GLU A 59 6.67 9.57 -15.99
CA GLU A 59 6.71 9.00 -14.64
C GLU A 59 5.28 8.69 -14.19
N THR A 60 4.99 7.41 -13.97
CA THR A 60 3.61 6.96 -13.68
C THR A 60 3.51 6.30 -12.31
N ASP A 61 2.33 6.35 -11.67
CA ASP A 61 2.10 5.91 -10.28
C ASP A 61 1.07 4.77 -10.13
N VAL A 62 0.01 4.72 -10.93
CA VAL A 62 -1.08 3.72 -10.85
C VAL A 62 -1.32 3.04 -12.21
N ASP A 63 -1.73 1.77 -12.20
CA ASP A 63 -2.22 1.07 -13.39
C ASP A 63 -3.76 0.97 -13.38
N ILE A 64 -4.41 1.45 -14.43
CA ILE A 64 -5.83 1.28 -14.72
C ILE A 64 -5.97 0.17 -15.76
N ILE A 65 -6.69 -0.90 -15.46
CA ILE A 65 -6.88 -2.04 -16.38
C ILE A 65 -8.36 -2.19 -16.72
N ALA A 66 -8.70 -1.92 -17.98
CA ALA A 66 -10.07 -2.01 -18.49
C ALA A 66 -10.36 -3.38 -19.10
N ILE A 67 -11.37 -4.08 -18.59
CA ILE A 67 -11.76 -5.44 -18.99
C ILE A 67 -13.13 -5.40 -19.66
N HIS A 68 -13.20 -5.85 -20.92
CA HIS A 68 -14.43 -5.81 -21.70
C HIS A 68 -15.42 -6.95 -21.38
N GLY A 69 -16.66 -6.80 -21.86
CA GLY A 69 -17.73 -7.80 -21.75
C GLY A 69 -17.72 -8.88 -22.85
N LEU A 70 -18.82 -9.63 -22.95
CA LEU A 70 -19.05 -10.66 -23.97
C LEU A 70 -19.34 -10.05 -25.35
N ASP A 71 -18.98 -10.77 -26.41
CA ASP A 71 -19.27 -10.48 -27.82
C ASP A 71 -18.70 -9.15 -28.33
N THR A 72 -17.51 -8.81 -27.85
CA THR A 72 -16.81 -7.57 -28.22
C THR A 72 -15.30 -7.81 -28.21
N ASN A 73 -14.53 -6.81 -28.63
CA ASN A 73 -13.08 -6.74 -28.40
C ASN A 73 -12.78 -5.51 -27.56
N SER A 74 -11.61 -5.48 -26.94
CA SER A 74 -11.09 -4.36 -26.16
C SER A 74 -11.34 -3.01 -26.82
N VAL A 75 -10.92 -2.78 -28.06
CA VAL A 75 -11.07 -1.47 -28.73
C VAL A 75 -12.53 -1.06 -28.93
N ASP A 76 -13.36 -1.92 -29.52
CA ASP A 76 -14.76 -1.63 -29.86
C ASP A 76 -15.65 -1.44 -28.63
N THR A 77 -15.28 -2.06 -27.51
CA THR A 77 -16.00 -1.97 -26.23
C THR A 77 -16.08 -0.54 -25.72
N TRP A 78 -14.96 0.17 -25.81
CA TRP A 78 -14.80 1.51 -25.24
C TRP A 78 -14.93 2.61 -26.29
N THR A 79 -15.25 2.24 -27.54
CA THR A 79 -15.36 3.19 -28.66
C THR A 79 -16.81 3.58 -28.91
N TRP A 80 -17.13 4.86 -28.74
CA TRP A 80 -18.35 5.46 -29.27
C TRP A 80 -18.24 5.63 -30.78
N LYS A 81 -19.25 5.16 -31.52
CA LYS A 81 -19.34 5.31 -32.97
C LYS A 81 -20.56 6.18 -33.29
N PRO A 82 -20.37 7.44 -33.72
CA PRO A 82 -21.48 8.31 -34.08
C PRO A 82 -22.19 7.83 -35.36
N LYS A 83 -23.31 8.47 -35.70
CA LYS A 83 -24.00 8.29 -36.99
C LYS A 83 -23.03 8.60 -38.18
N PRO A 84 -23.33 8.13 -39.40
CA PRO A 84 -22.40 8.24 -40.54
C PRO A 84 -21.87 9.67 -40.72
N GLY A 85 -20.55 9.83 -40.69
CA GLY A 85 -19.85 11.11 -40.86
C GLY A 85 -19.10 11.62 -39.63
N GLY A 86 -19.36 11.10 -38.43
CA GLY A 86 -18.58 11.45 -37.24
C GLY A 86 -17.37 10.54 -36.99
N LEU A 87 -16.35 11.07 -36.30
CA LEU A 87 -15.17 10.30 -35.89
C LEU A 87 -15.49 9.41 -34.67
N PRO A 88 -14.98 8.17 -34.62
CA PRO A 88 -15.10 7.33 -33.44
C PRO A 88 -14.26 7.88 -32.28
N VAL A 89 -14.76 7.77 -31.05
CA VAL A 89 -14.08 8.26 -29.84
C VAL A 89 -13.87 7.09 -28.88
N ASN A 90 -12.62 6.81 -28.50
CA ASN A 90 -12.30 5.85 -27.45
C ASN A 90 -11.87 6.60 -26.20
N TRP A 91 -12.74 6.61 -25.19
CA TRP A 91 -12.55 7.44 -23.99
C TRP A 91 -11.39 7.00 -23.09
N LEU A 92 -10.84 5.80 -23.28
CA LEU A 92 -9.66 5.31 -22.55
C LEU A 92 -8.34 5.76 -23.17
N SER A 93 -8.34 6.17 -24.45
CA SER A 93 -7.13 6.55 -25.19
C SER A 93 -7.17 7.95 -25.80
N ASP A 94 -8.32 8.60 -25.85
CA ASP A 94 -8.46 9.97 -26.33
C ASP A 94 -7.87 10.96 -25.30
N ASP A 95 -6.93 11.79 -25.73
CA ASP A 95 -6.17 12.70 -24.87
C ASP A 95 -7.06 13.73 -24.14
N ASN A 96 -8.28 14.01 -24.63
CA ASN A 96 -9.24 14.92 -24.00
C ASN A 96 -10.29 14.21 -23.12
N MET A 97 -10.16 12.89 -22.94
CA MET A 97 -11.08 12.06 -22.16
C MET A 97 -10.38 11.56 -20.88
N LEU A 98 -10.49 10.26 -20.54
CA LEU A 98 -9.97 9.73 -19.29
C LEU A 98 -8.48 10.03 -19.07
N PRO A 99 -7.59 9.90 -20.06
CA PRO A 99 -6.19 10.32 -19.93
C PRO A 99 -5.99 11.70 -19.27
N SER A 100 -6.79 12.71 -19.65
CA SER A 100 -6.70 14.06 -19.06
C SER A 100 -7.21 14.18 -17.62
N ARG A 101 -7.93 13.18 -17.12
CA ARG A 101 -8.58 13.16 -15.81
C ARG A 101 -7.83 12.36 -14.75
N VAL A 102 -6.82 11.57 -15.17
CA VAL A 102 -6.16 10.57 -14.32
C VAL A 102 -4.66 10.79 -14.18
N ASP A 103 -4.15 11.95 -14.58
CA ASP A 103 -2.76 12.40 -14.43
C ASP A 103 -1.72 11.34 -14.81
N SER A 104 -0.89 10.92 -13.85
CA SER A 104 0.22 9.97 -13.98
C SER A 104 -0.20 8.49 -14.04
N ALA A 105 -1.48 8.18 -14.25
CA ALA A 105 -1.93 6.79 -14.37
C ALA A 105 -1.64 6.21 -15.75
N ARG A 106 -1.28 4.92 -15.79
CA ARG A 106 -1.23 4.13 -17.03
C ARG A 106 -2.57 3.47 -17.27
N ILE A 107 -3.11 3.58 -18.48
CA ILE A 107 -4.34 2.94 -18.87
C ILE A 107 -4.01 1.76 -19.79
N PHE A 108 -4.57 0.60 -19.46
CA PHE A 108 -4.47 -0.63 -20.22
C PHE A 108 -5.85 -1.09 -20.65
N MET A 109 -5.92 -1.68 -21.84
CA MET A 109 -7.05 -2.50 -22.25
C MET A 109 -6.67 -3.97 -22.19
N CYS A 110 -7.58 -4.79 -21.65
CA CYS A 110 -7.45 -6.24 -21.58
C CYS A 110 -8.38 -6.88 -22.61
N ASP A 111 -7.81 -7.49 -23.64
CA ASP A 111 -8.54 -8.33 -24.60
C ASP A 111 -8.59 -9.77 -24.08
N TRP A 112 -9.75 -10.42 -24.22
CA TRP A 112 -9.93 -11.82 -23.86
C TRP A 112 -10.90 -12.53 -24.81
N PRO A 113 -10.83 -13.88 -24.94
CA PRO A 113 -11.68 -14.64 -25.84
C PRO A 113 -13.14 -14.66 -25.35
N SER A 114 -13.89 -13.60 -25.66
CA SER A 114 -15.27 -13.38 -25.22
C SER A 114 -16.30 -13.56 -26.33
N ASP A 115 -15.93 -14.21 -27.44
CA ASP A 115 -16.81 -14.49 -28.57
C ASP A 115 -18.13 -15.16 -28.14
N LEU A 116 -19.27 -14.63 -28.61
CA LEU A 116 -20.58 -15.25 -28.36
C LEU A 116 -20.73 -16.60 -29.06
N PHE A 117 -20.15 -16.70 -30.25
CA PHE A 117 -20.14 -17.91 -31.05
C PHE A 117 -18.71 -18.41 -31.16
N GLU A 118 -18.45 -19.56 -30.56
CA GLU A 118 -17.15 -20.20 -30.51
C GLU A 118 -17.09 -21.30 -31.57
N ARG A 119 -15.90 -21.52 -32.13
CA ARG A 119 -15.73 -22.58 -33.13
C ARG A 119 -16.01 -23.94 -32.51
N SER A 120 -16.70 -24.80 -33.26
CA SER A 120 -17.16 -26.09 -32.77
C SER A 120 -16.03 -27.12 -32.57
N ASP A 121 -14.88 -26.93 -33.23
CA ASP A 121 -13.68 -27.76 -33.20
C ASP A 121 -12.80 -27.57 -31.95
N TYR A 122 -13.13 -26.62 -31.07
CA TYR A 122 -12.44 -26.41 -29.80
C TYR A 122 -13.34 -26.72 -28.59
N THR A 123 -12.72 -27.18 -27.50
CA THR A 123 -13.37 -27.26 -26.19
C THR A 123 -13.54 -25.84 -25.63
N GLN A 124 -14.77 -25.51 -25.22
CA GLN A 124 -15.07 -24.22 -24.61
C GLN A 124 -14.44 -24.12 -23.22
N LYS A 125 -13.85 -22.97 -22.92
CA LYS A 125 -13.22 -22.72 -21.61
C LYS A 125 -14.28 -22.46 -20.55
N THR A 126 -13.96 -22.86 -19.32
CA THR A 126 -14.74 -22.59 -18.10
C THR A 126 -14.43 -21.19 -17.53
N PHE A 127 -15.30 -20.64 -16.68
CA PHE A 127 -15.00 -19.40 -15.95
C PHE A 127 -13.68 -19.45 -15.16
N ASP A 128 -13.33 -20.60 -14.58
CA ASP A 128 -12.08 -20.80 -13.84
C ASP A 128 -10.84 -20.72 -14.75
N GLU A 129 -10.94 -21.19 -16.00
CA GLU A 129 -9.87 -21.05 -16.98
C GLU A 129 -9.72 -19.61 -17.47
N PHE A 130 -10.83 -18.91 -17.74
CA PHE A 130 -10.80 -17.49 -18.06
C PHE A 130 -10.19 -16.66 -16.91
N ALA A 131 -10.55 -16.95 -15.67
CA ALA A 131 -10.01 -16.29 -14.50
C ALA A 131 -8.48 -16.48 -14.37
N ARG A 132 -7.99 -17.71 -14.58
CA ARG A 132 -6.55 -18.01 -14.56
C ARG A 132 -5.80 -17.25 -15.66
N LEU A 133 -6.34 -17.27 -16.88
CA LEU A 133 -5.72 -16.58 -18.01
C LEU A 133 -5.75 -15.05 -17.85
N LEU A 134 -6.79 -14.50 -17.22
CA LEU A 134 -6.87 -13.08 -16.87
C LEU A 134 -5.73 -12.70 -15.90
N LEU A 135 -5.52 -13.46 -14.83
CA LEU A 135 -4.41 -13.22 -13.89
C LEU A 135 -3.05 -13.30 -14.58
N ALA A 136 -2.85 -14.31 -15.44
CA ALA A 136 -1.62 -14.44 -16.21
C ALA A 136 -1.38 -13.23 -17.13
N GLY A 137 -2.42 -12.75 -17.83
CA GLY A 137 -2.34 -11.57 -18.68
C GLY A 137 -2.02 -10.29 -17.90
N ILE A 138 -2.64 -10.10 -16.73
CA ILE A 138 -2.38 -8.95 -15.84
C ILE A 138 -0.96 -8.99 -15.28
N ALA A 139 -0.48 -10.17 -14.89
CA ALA A 139 0.88 -10.37 -14.39
C ALA A 139 1.94 -10.11 -15.48
N ALA A 140 1.64 -10.49 -16.73
CA ALA A 140 2.52 -10.31 -17.89
C ALA A 140 2.46 -8.91 -18.54
N ARG A 141 1.72 -7.96 -17.96
CA ARG A 141 1.56 -6.63 -18.54
C ARG A 141 2.90 -5.86 -18.64
N PRO A 142 3.03 -4.91 -19.59
CA PRO A 142 4.22 -4.08 -19.72
C PRO A 142 4.64 -3.39 -18.40
N GLN A 143 5.90 -3.55 -18.02
CA GLN A 143 6.47 -2.92 -16.83
C GLN A 143 6.70 -1.42 -17.05
N ALA A 144 6.52 -0.61 -16.01
CA ALA A 144 6.77 0.83 -16.10
C ALA A 144 8.28 1.11 -16.09
N THR A 145 8.71 2.24 -16.68
CA THR A 145 10.12 2.66 -16.65
C THR A 145 10.63 2.88 -15.22
N ASN A 146 9.76 3.35 -14.33
CA ASN A 146 10.03 3.58 -12.91
C ASN A 146 9.53 2.44 -12.00
N GLN A 147 9.34 1.22 -12.52
CA GLN A 147 8.79 0.10 -11.74
C GLN A 147 9.60 -0.21 -10.48
N SER A 148 10.93 -0.05 -10.52
CA SER A 148 11.81 -0.29 -9.36
C SER A 148 11.54 0.61 -8.15
N LYS A 149 10.80 1.73 -8.33
CA LYS A 149 10.39 2.61 -7.23
C LYS A 149 9.23 2.05 -6.40
N TYR A 150 8.49 1.08 -6.92
CA TYR A 150 7.28 0.56 -6.28
C TYR A 150 7.41 -0.94 -6.00
N LYS A 151 7.19 -1.35 -4.73
CA LYS A 151 7.16 -2.76 -4.34
C LYS A 151 5.96 -3.48 -4.97
N GLU A 152 4.79 -2.84 -4.94
CA GLU A 152 3.53 -3.28 -5.56
C GLU A 152 2.86 -2.05 -6.17
N ARG A 153 2.88 -1.91 -7.50
CA ARG A 153 2.23 -0.78 -8.18
C ARG A 153 0.70 -0.89 -8.05
N PRO A 154 -0.01 0.11 -7.49
CA PRO A 154 -1.46 0.05 -7.33
C PRO A 154 -2.21 -0.21 -8.64
N ILE A 155 -3.28 -1.01 -8.57
CA ILE A 155 -4.14 -1.36 -9.71
C ILE A 155 -5.58 -0.94 -9.43
N LEU A 156 -6.17 -0.20 -10.37
CA LEU A 156 -7.60 0.08 -10.49
C LEU A 156 -8.17 -0.69 -11.68
N PHE A 157 -9.20 -1.51 -11.47
CA PHE A 157 -9.90 -2.16 -12.58
C PHE A 157 -11.11 -1.37 -13.05
N ILE A 158 -11.38 -1.38 -14.35
CA ILE A 158 -12.66 -0.96 -14.94
C ILE A 158 -13.23 -2.17 -15.67
N ALA A 159 -14.24 -2.83 -15.12
CA ALA A 159 -14.76 -4.07 -15.66
C ALA A 159 -16.21 -3.90 -16.15
N SER A 160 -16.48 -4.34 -17.38
CA SER A 160 -17.82 -4.25 -17.97
C SER A 160 -18.48 -5.61 -18.13
N CYS A 161 -19.77 -5.70 -17.78
CA CYS A 161 -20.61 -6.87 -18.05
C CYS A 161 -19.96 -8.18 -17.54
N LEU A 162 -19.89 -9.23 -18.37
CA LEU A 162 -19.30 -10.53 -17.99
C LEU A 162 -17.80 -10.45 -17.65
N GLY A 163 -17.09 -9.41 -18.11
CA GLY A 163 -15.70 -9.17 -17.69
C GLY A 163 -15.57 -8.93 -16.19
N GLY A 164 -16.59 -8.32 -15.56
CA GLY A 164 -16.64 -8.14 -14.11
C GLY A 164 -16.78 -9.46 -13.34
N ILE A 165 -17.56 -10.40 -13.88
CA ILE A 165 -17.71 -11.75 -13.29
C ILE A 165 -16.40 -12.54 -13.40
N VAL A 166 -15.73 -12.48 -14.55
CA VAL A 166 -14.41 -13.12 -14.74
C VAL A 166 -13.38 -12.51 -13.79
N LEU A 167 -13.39 -11.17 -13.60
CA LEU A 167 -12.53 -10.49 -12.64
C LEU A 167 -12.81 -10.97 -11.20
N MET A 168 -14.06 -10.96 -10.74
CA MET A 168 -14.39 -11.46 -9.39
C MET A 168 -13.88 -12.89 -9.17
N LYS A 169 -14.07 -13.76 -10.16
CA LYS A 169 -13.60 -15.14 -10.12
C LYS A 169 -12.07 -15.25 -10.04
N ALA A 170 -11.36 -14.37 -10.74
CA ALA A 170 -9.90 -14.25 -10.66
C ALA A 170 -9.43 -13.76 -9.28
N LEU A 171 -10.15 -12.82 -8.66
CA LEU A 171 -9.74 -12.24 -7.36
C LEU A 171 -9.97 -13.19 -6.19
N VAL A 172 -11.10 -13.88 -6.18
CA VAL A 172 -11.43 -14.89 -5.15
C VAL A 172 -10.52 -16.11 -5.23
N ARG A 173 -9.90 -16.37 -6.38
CA ARG A 173 -9.01 -17.50 -6.57
C ARG A 173 -7.74 -17.31 -5.72
N THR A 174 -7.58 -18.09 -4.66
CA THR A 174 -6.31 -18.17 -3.93
C THR A 174 -5.25 -18.81 -4.83
N SER A 175 -4.22 -18.04 -5.19
CA SER A 175 -3.09 -18.55 -5.96
C SER A 175 -1.81 -17.84 -5.52
N PRO A 176 -0.87 -18.55 -4.88
CA PRO A 176 0.41 -17.95 -4.44
C PRO A 176 1.17 -17.27 -5.58
N GLU A 177 1.07 -17.82 -6.80
CA GLU A 177 1.68 -17.33 -8.04
C GLU A 177 1.26 -15.89 -8.38
N TYR A 178 0.01 -15.52 -8.10
CA TYR A 178 -0.56 -14.20 -8.44
C TYR A 178 -0.81 -13.31 -7.21
N SER A 179 -0.18 -13.63 -6.08
CA SER A 179 -0.32 -12.88 -4.84
C SER A 179 0.11 -11.41 -4.97
N SER A 180 1.14 -11.12 -5.78
CA SER A 180 1.58 -9.74 -6.06
C SER A 180 0.50 -8.93 -6.79
N VAL A 181 -0.19 -9.54 -7.75
CA VAL A 181 -1.30 -8.90 -8.48
C VAL A 181 -2.44 -8.62 -7.52
N GLN A 182 -2.83 -9.58 -6.67
CA GLN A 182 -3.91 -9.41 -5.70
C GLN A 182 -3.61 -8.32 -4.67
N LYS A 183 -2.37 -8.28 -4.15
CA LYS A 183 -1.96 -7.24 -3.20
C LYS A 183 -1.88 -5.85 -3.83
N ALA A 184 -1.61 -5.77 -5.13
CA ALA A 184 -1.57 -4.51 -5.86
C ALA A 184 -2.96 -3.88 -6.09
N ILE A 185 -4.05 -4.64 -5.95
CA ILE A 185 -5.40 -4.12 -6.22
C ILE A 185 -5.82 -3.14 -5.14
N ARG A 186 -6.34 -2.00 -5.57
CA ARG A 186 -6.88 -0.98 -4.67
C ARG A 186 -8.30 -0.56 -5.00
N GLY A 187 -8.75 -0.73 -6.23
CA GLY A 187 -10.13 -0.40 -6.58
C GLY A 187 -10.68 -1.11 -7.80
N ILE A 188 -12.00 -1.13 -7.91
CA ILE A 188 -12.74 -1.71 -9.04
C ILE A 188 -13.96 -0.85 -9.35
N VAL A 189 -14.09 -0.46 -10.61
CA VAL A 189 -15.27 0.16 -11.19
C VAL A 189 -15.99 -0.85 -12.07
N PHE A 190 -17.22 -1.21 -11.72
CA PHE A 190 -18.06 -2.11 -12.50
C PHE A 190 -19.06 -1.33 -13.35
N LEU A 191 -19.13 -1.64 -14.64
CA LEU A 191 -20.10 -1.07 -15.58
C LEU A 191 -21.07 -2.16 -16.04
N ALA A 192 -22.31 -2.12 -15.54
CA ALA A 192 -23.38 -3.08 -15.86
C ALA A 192 -22.96 -4.54 -15.68
N THR A 193 -22.32 -4.86 -14.56
CA THR A 193 -21.92 -6.24 -14.22
C THR A 193 -23.10 -7.00 -13.57
N PRO A 194 -23.50 -8.16 -14.12
CA PRO A 194 -24.70 -8.87 -13.70
C PRO A 194 -24.47 -9.79 -12.49
N PHE A 195 -24.22 -9.25 -11.29
CA PHE A 195 -23.89 -10.05 -10.09
C PHE A 195 -24.97 -11.03 -9.65
N SER A 196 -26.23 -10.78 -9.98
CA SER A 196 -27.37 -11.65 -9.61
C SER A 196 -27.73 -12.68 -10.70
N GLY A 197 -27.16 -12.59 -11.91
CA GLY A 197 -27.36 -13.56 -13.01
C GLY A 197 -28.78 -13.62 -13.61
N THR A 198 -29.76 -13.02 -12.95
CA THR A 198 -31.18 -12.93 -13.37
C THR A 198 -31.33 -12.28 -14.74
N SER A 199 -30.55 -11.25 -15.00
CA SER A 199 -30.44 -10.55 -16.27
C SER A 199 -30.10 -11.47 -17.44
N PHE A 200 -29.09 -12.33 -17.30
CA PHE A 200 -28.69 -13.29 -18.34
C PHE A 200 -29.58 -14.53 -18.39
N ARG A 201 -30.19 -14.94 -17.27
CA ARG A 201 -31.17 -16.03 -17.25
C ARG A 201 -32.37 -15.72 -18.15
N ASP A 202 -32.96 -14.55 -17.97
CA ASP A 202 -34.11 -14.14 -18.79
C ASP A 202 -33.71 -14.08 -20.25
N VAL A 203 -32.53 -13.55 -20.55
CA VAL A 203 -31.98 -13.47 -21.90
C VAL A 203 -31.75 -14.84 -22.52
N ALA A 204 -31.12 -15.75 -21.78
CA ALA A 204 -30.88 -17.10 -22.23
C ALA A 204 -32.18 -17.88 -22.43
N GLU A 205 -33.19 -17.70 -21.59
CA GLU A 205 -34.47 -18.42 -21.71
C GLU A 205 -35.22 -18.09 -23.00
N TRP A 206 -35.30 -16.82 -23.41
CA TRP A 206 -35.96 -16.46 -24.68
C TRP A 206 -35.03 -16.54 -25.89
N ALA A 207 -33.73 -16.24 -25.75
CA ALA A 207 -32.80 -16.15 -26.89
C ALA A 207 -32.13 -17.48 -27.25
N SER A 208 -31.96 -18.41 -26.31
CA SER A 208 -31.22 -19.66 -26.52
C SER A 208 -31.72 -20.50 -27.70
N PRO A 209 -33.05 -20.65 -27.97
CA PRO A 209 -33.52 -21.37 -29.14
C PRO A 209 -33.03 -20.74 -30.46
N GLY A 210 -33.11 -19.42 -30.58
CA GLY A 210 -32.66 -18.68 -31.77
C GLY A 210 -31.14 -18.66 -31.90
N LEU A 211 -30.42 -18.45 -30.80
CA LEU A 211 -28.95 -18.47 -30.78
C LEU A 211 -28.39 -19.87 -31.13
N LYS A 212 -29.01 -20.95 -30.63
CA LYS A 212 -28.63 -22.32 -30.99
C LYS A 212 -28.91 -22.64 -32.46
N ALA A 213 -30.05 -22.18 -33.00
CA ALA A 213 -30.34 -22.32 -34.42
C ALA A 213 -29.34 -21.56 -35.29
N LEU A 214 -28.98 -20.33 -34.91
CA LEU A 214 -27.93 -19.53 -35.57
C LEU A 214 -26.56 -20.21 -35.49
N ALA A 215 -26.18 -20.71 -34.32
CA ALA A 215 -24.91 -21.41 -34.11
C ALA A 215 -24.83 -22.68 -34.98
N PHE A 216 -25.91 -23.46 -35.05
CA PHE A 216 -26.00 -24.63 -35.93
C PHE A 216 -25.82 -24.26 -37.41
N VAL A 217 -26.48 -23.18 -37.88
CA VAL A 217 -26.31 -22.67 -39.25
C VAL A 217 -24.88 -22.21 -39.52
N ARG A 218 -24.19 -21.67 -38.51
CA ARG A 218 -22.79 -21.21 -38.60
C ARG A 218 -21.76 -22.31 -38.35
N ALA A 219 -22.16 -23.54 -38.03
CA ALA A 219 -21.28 -24.60 -37.55
C ALA A 219 -20.43 -24.22 -36.31
N GLU A 220 -21.00 -23.37 -35.45
CA GLU A 220 -20.40 -22.84 -34.22
C GLU A 220 -21.18 -23.32 -32.97
N LYS A 221 -20.64 -23.06 -31.78
CA LYS A 221 -21.29 -23.28 -30.47
C LYS A 221 -21.56 -21.94 -29.79
N VAL A 222 -22.69 -21.82 -29.08
CA VAL A 222 -22.95 -20.65 -28.23
C VAL A 222 -22.04 -20.72 -27.01
N SER A 223 -21.46 -19.60 -26.60
CA SER A 223 -20.51 -19.57 -25.47
C SER A 223 -21.11 -20.10 -24.16
N ASN A 224 -20.36 -20.97 -23.47
CA ASN A 224 -20.75 -21.52 -22.17
C ASN A 224 -20.88 -20.44 -21.09
N LEU A 225 -20.25 -19.28 -21.26
CA LEU A 225 -20.34 -18.14 -20.34
C LEU A 225 -21.78 -17.65 -20.11
N ILE A 226 -22.64 -17.76 -21.13
CA ILE A 226 -24.07 -17.40 -21.02
C ILE A 226 -24.81 -18.42 -20.15
N TYR A 227 -24.42 -19.68 -20.21
CA TYR A 227 -25.09 -20.76 -19.50
C TYR A 227 -24.57 -20.89 -18.06
N GLU A 228 -23.28 -20.72 -17.84
CA GLU A 228 -22.69 -20.75 -16.49
C GLU A 228 -23.19 -19.60 -15.61
N THR A 229 -23.52 -18.44 -16.19
CA THR A 229 -24.16 -17.32 -15.48
C THR A 229 -25.65 -17.54 -15.15
N LYS A 230 -26.26 -18.60 -15.68
CA LYS A 230 -27.65 -19.01 -15.38
C LYS A 230 -27.76 -19.77 -14.06
N SER A 231 -26.70 -20.43 -13.59
CA SER A 231 -26.74 -21.24 -12.38
C SER A 231 -26.64 -20.38 -11.13
N ASN A 232 -27.77 -20.18 -10.44
CA ASN A 232 -27.88 -19.29 -9.29
C ASN A 232 -26.89 -19.66 -8.16
N SER A 233 -26.62 -20.95 -7.96
CA SER A 233 -25.74 -21.42 -6.86
C SER A 233 -24.27 -21.00 -7.05
N GLY A 234 -23.75 -21.05 -8.28
CA GLY A 234 -22.36 -20.71 -8.58
C GLY A 234 -22.08 -19.21 -8.43
N LEU A 235 -23.00 -18.38 -8.93
CA LEU A 235 -22.86 -16.93 -8.88
C LEU A 235 -23.11 -16.37 -7.47
N ILE A 236 -24.10 -16.91 -6.73
CA ILE A 236 -24.30 -16.60 -5.31
C ILE A 236 -23.04 -16.93 -4.50
N LYS A 237 -22.44 -18.10 -4.75
CA LYS A 237 -21.19 -18.48 -4.09
C LYS A 237 -20.08 -17.48 -4.42
N LEU A 238 -19.89 -17.15 -5.70
CA LEU A 238 -18.89 -16.18 -6.12
C LEU A 238 -19.10 -14.80 -5.47
N ARG A 239 -20.34 -14.33 -5.37
CA ARG A 239 -20.67 -13.09 -4.67
C ARG A 239 -20.27 -13.14 -3.21
N ARG A 240 -20.62 -14.21 -2.50
CA ARG A 240 -20.25 -14.39 -1.10
C ARG A 240 -18.74 -14.42 -0.93
N ASP A 241 -18.04 -15.19 -1.75
CA ASP A 241 -16.59 -15.33 -1.66
C ASP A 241 -15.90 -14.01 -1.99
N PHE A 242 -16.42 -13.24 -2.95
CA PHE A 242 -15.93 -11.89 -3.28
C PHE A 242 -16.20 -10.86 -2.17
N THR A 243 -17.39 -10.91 -1.55
CA THR A 243 -17.71 -10.12 -0.35
C THR A 243 -16.72 -10.42 0.78
N THR A 244 -16.43 -11.70 1.04
CA THR A 244 -15.43 -12.11 2.03
C THR A 244 -14.04 -11.61 1.65
N PHE A 245 -13.64 -11.73 0.39
CA PHE A 245 -12.37 -11.19 -0.11
C PHE A 245 -12.24 -9.69 0.14
N CYS A 246 -13.30 -8.91 -0.13
CA CYS A 246 -13.27 -7.46 0.08
C CYS A 246 -13.22 -7.09 1.56
N ARG A 247 -13.92 -7.82 2.44
CA ARG A 247 -13.97 -7.55 3.88
C ARG A 247 -12.72 -7.98 4.64
N ASN A 248 -12.07 -9.04 4.18
CA ASN A 248 -10.85 -9.56 4.80
C ASN A 248 -9.59 -8.85 4.30
N ASN A 249 -9.72 -7.89 3.38
CA ASN A 249 -8.58 -7.11 2.93
C ASN A 249 -8.28 -6.02 3.97
N ILE A 250 -7.05 -5.99 4.46
CA ILE A 250 -6.56 -5.06 5.48
C ILE A 250 -6.79 -3.61 4.99
N ASP A 251 -6.45 -3.34 3.73
CA ASP A 251 -6.86 -2.11 3.05
C ASP A 251 -8.19 -2.34 2.30
N PRO A 252 -9.27 -1.63 2.66
CA PRO A 252 -10.54 -1.74 1.94
C PRO A 252 -10.40 -1.37 0.47
N LEU A 253 -10.95 -2.19 -0.44
CA LEU A 253 -11.00 -1.83 -1.85
C LEU A 253 -11.99 -0.68 -2.08
N CYS A 254 -11.58 0.30 -2.87
CA CYS A 254 -12.47 1.32 -3.40
C CYS A 254 -13.36 0.71 -4.51
N LEU A 255 -14.64 0.51 -4.23
CA LEU A 255 -15.58 -0.09 -5.18
C LEU A 255 -16.59 0.95 -5.69
N ALA A 256 -16.83 0.95 -6.99
CA ALA A 256 -17.95 1.65 -7.61
C ALA A 256 -18.70 0.73 -8.56
N VAL A 257 -20.02 0.81 -8.56
CA VAL A 257 -20.87 0.06 -9.48
C VAL A 257 -21.83 1.00 -10.17
N PHE A 258 -21.93 0.83 -11.48
CA PHE A 258 -22.90 1.51 -12.33
C PHE A 258 -23.89 0.52 -12.93
N TYR A 259 -25.17 0.87 -12.89
CA TYR A 259 -26.27 0.08 -13.48
C TYR A 259 -27.03 0.88 -14.54
N GLU A 260 -27.75 0.18 -15.41
CA GLU A 260 -28.44 0.79 -16.54
C GLU A 260 -29.90 1.10 -16.17
N THR A 261 -30.41 2.27 -16.58
CA THR A 261 -31.85 2.60 -16.48
C THR A 261 -32.56 2.52 -17.83
N GLY A 262 -31.81 2.49 -18.93
CA GLY A 262 -32.33 2.37 -20.28
C GLY A 262 -32.78 0.95 -20.63
N LYS A 263 -33.95 0.84 -21.25
CA LYS A 263 -34.52 -0.44 -21.67
C LYS A 263 -33.86 -0.95 -22.95
N THR A 264 -33.35 -2.17 -22.94
CA THR A 264 -32.79 -2.82 -24.12
C THR A 264 -33.79 -3.84 -24.66
N SER A 265 -34.10 -3.78 -25.96
CA SER A 265 -34.87 -4.83 -26.63
C SER A 265 -33.93 -5.77 -27.38
N LEU A 266 -33.68 -6.92 -26.80
CA LEU A 266 -32.79 -7.92 -27.39
C LEU A 266 -33.41 -8.69 -28.59
N PRO A 267 -34.72 -8.98 -28.64
CA PRO A 267 -35.34 -9.57 -29.83
C PRO A 267 -35.15 -8.72 -31.09
N ARG A 268 -35.24 -7.39 -30.96
CA ARG A 268 -34.95 -6.44 -32.05
C ARG A 268 -33.48 -6.37 -32.44
N LYS A 269 -32.56 -6.71 -31.53
CA LYS A 269 -31.12 -6.78 -31.85
C LYS A 269 -30.82 -7.97 -32.77
N LEU A 270 -31.47 -9.11 -32.54
CA LEU A 270 -31.33 -10.31 -33.38
C LEU A 270 -32.17 -10.24 -34.66
N ILE A 271 -33.34 -9.59 -34.59
CA ILE A 271 -34.29 -9.45 -35.69
C ILE A 271 -34.70 -7.97 -35.78
N PRO A 272 -33.94 -7.12 -36.51
CA PRO A 272 -34.18 -5.68 -36.58
C PRO A 272 -35.59 -5.27 -37.03
N TRP A 273 -36.25 -6.12 -37.81
CA TRP A 273 -37.60 -5.92 -38.35
C TRP A 273 -38.72 -6.46 -37.45
N LEU A 274 -38.41 -6.90 -36.23
CA LEU A 274 -39.41 -7.42 -35.29
C LEU A 274 -40.40 -6.31 -34.86
N PRO A 275 -41.72 -6.54 -34.99
CA PRO A 275 -42.74 -5.58 -34.58
C PRO A 275 -42.59 -5.12 -33.12
N ALA A 276 -42.88 -3.83 -32.86
CA ALA A 276 -42.70 -3.20 -31.55
C ALA A 276 -43.43 -3.91 -30.41
N PHE A 277 -44.65 -4.39 -30.68
CA PHE A 277 -45.48 -5.07 -29.70
C PHE A 277 -44.94 -6.45 -29.27
N LEU A 278 -44.07 -7.07 -30.08
CA LEU A 278 -43.35 -8.31 -29.75
C LEU A 278 -42.00 -8.03 -29.07
N ALA A 279 -41.60 -6.76 -29.00
CA ALA A 279 -40.30 -6.32 -28.54
C ALA A 279 -40.41 -5.70 -27.14
N GLN A 280 -40.60 -6.53 -26.11
CA GLN A 280 -40.54 -6.05 -24.72
C GLN A 280 -39.09 -5.65 -24.40
N GLY A 281 -38.89 -4.37 -24.07
CA GLY A 281 -37.61 -3.84 -23.61
C GLY A 281 -37.58 -3.80 -22.08
N LYS A 282 -36.49 -4.28 -21.49
CA LYS A 282 -36.20 -4.13 -20.06
C LYS A 282 -34.73 -3.78 -19.85
N PRO A 283 -34.36 -3.18 -18.71
CA PRO A 283 -32.96 -3.13 -18.32
C PRO A 283 -32.43 -4.57 -18.24
N LEU A 284 -31.26 -4.82 -18.82
CA LEU A 284 -30.55 -6.07 -18.58
C LEU A 284 -29.99 -6.03 -17.17
N VAL A 285 -29.15 -5.06 -16.85
CA VAL A 285 -28.54 -4.94 -15.53
C VAL A 285 -29.09 -3.72 -14.80
N GLY A 286 -30.29 -3.88 -14.25
CA GLY A 286 -30.87 -2.90 -13.30
C GLY A 286 -30.24 -3.00 -11.91
N GLU A 287 -30.67 -2.13 -11.00
CA GLU A 287 -30.13 -1.99 -9.64
C GLU A 287 -29.97 -3.33 -8.91
N GLU A 288 -31.03 -4.15 -8.80
CA GLU A 288 -30.99 -5.45 -8.12
C GLU A 288 -29.96 -6.43 -8.71
N SER A 289 -29.69 -6.34 -10.02
CA SER A 289 -28.69 -7.17 -10.68
C SER A 289 -27.27 -6.65 -10.46
N ALA A 290 -27.13 -5.37 -10.11
CA ALA A 290 -25.87 -4.67 -9.88
C ALA A 290 -25.53 -4.56 -8.38
N THR A 291 -26.36 -5.08 -7.48
CA THR A 291 -26.09 -5.02 -6.04
C THR A 291 -25.08 -6.08 -5.58
N LEU A 292 -24.08 -5.64 -4.79
CA LEU A 292 -23.17 -6.49 -4.00
C LEU A 292 -23.35 -6.15 -2.52
N ASP A 293 -23.18 -7.13 -1.61
CA ASP A 293 -23.38 -6.92 -0.16
C ASP A 293 -22.38 -5.93 0.47
N VAL A 294 -21.29 -5.62 -0.23
CA VAL A 294 -20.25 -4.65 0.18
C VAL A 294 -20.45 -3.25 -0.43
N ILE A 295 -21.47 -3.07 -1.27
CA ILE A 295 -21.75 -1.82 -1.97
C ILE A 295 -23.15 -1.36 -1.61
N HIS A 296 -23.22 -0.24 -0.91
CA HIS A 296 -24.48 0.27 -0.37
C HIS A 296 -25.19 1.26 -1.30
N ASP A 297 -24.48 1.84 -2.29
CA ASP A 297 -25.02 2.90 -3.15
C ASP A 297 -24.52 2.75 -4.61
N PRO A 298 -25.06 1.81 -5.40
CA PRO A 298 -24.76 1.69 -6.82
C PRO A 298 -25.37 2.87 -7.59
N LEU A 299 -24.67 3.39 -8.60
CA LEU A 299 -25.08 4.59 -9.34
C LEU A 299 -25.82 4.26 -10.64
N PRO A 300 -26.93 4.94 -10.95
CA PRO A 300 -27.62 4.79 -12.23
C PRO A 300 -26.88 5.52 -13.35
N LEU A 301 -26.91 4.95 -14.57
CA LEU A 301 -26.64 5.66 -15.81
C LEU A 301 -27.86 5.60 -16.74
N GLU A 302 -28.21 6.73 -17.35
CA GLU A 302 -29.31 6.91 -18.30
C GLU A 302 -28.99 6.33 -19.68
N ARG A 303 -28.69 5.03 -19.70
CA ARG A 303 -28.14 4.33 -20.87
C ARG A 303 -28.71 2.93 -20.99
N THR A 304 -28.67 2.40 -22.21
CA THR A 304 -28.94 0.98 -22.47
C THR A 304 -27.67 0.16 -22.24
N HIS A 305 -27.81 -1.14 -21.98
CA HIS A 305 -26.69 -2.06 -21.71
C HIS A 305 -25.49 -1.89 -22.65
N VAL A 306 -25.75 -1.78 -23.96
CA VAL A 306 -24.71 -1.74 -25.00
C VAL A 306 -23.94 -0.41 -25.07
N LEU A 307 -24.40 0.60 -24.34
CA LEU A 307 -23.83 1.95 -24.28
C LEU A 307 -23.22 2.29 -22.91
N MET A 308 -23.31 1.40 -21.92
CA MET A 308 -22.83 1.61 -20.55
C MET A 308 -21.32 1.92 -20.46
N ASN A 309 -20.58 1.60 -21.51
CA ASN A 309 -19.13 1.71 -21.60
C ASN A 309 -18.65 2.55 -22.80
N LYS A 310 -19.55 3.28 -23.49
CA LYS A 310 -19.25 4.04 -24.72
C LYS A 310 -19.68 5.49 -24.60
N PHE A 311 -18.73 6.41 -24.52
CA PHE A 311 -19.01 7.83 -24.29
C PHE A 311 -18.67 8.68 -25.50
N SER A 312 -19.52 9.67 -25.77
CA SER A 312 -19.46 10.45 -27.00
C SER A 312 -18.38 11.54 -26.99
N GLY A 313 -17.94 11.98 -25.81
CA GLY A 313 -16.93 13.02 -25.64
C GLY A 313 -16.91 13.57 -24.21
N PRO A 314 -16.09 14.60 -23.93
CA PRO A 314 -15.88 15.11 -22.57
C PRO A 314 -17.11 15.85 -22.00
N SER A 315 -17.99 16.33 -22.87
CA SER A 315 -19.26 16.97 -22.50
C SER A 315 -20.41 15.97 -22.29
N ASP A 316 -20.16 14.67 -22.38
CA ASP A 316 -21.17 13.64 -22.13
C ASP A 316 -21.44 13.53 -20.62
N ASP A 317 -22.64 13.90 -20.16
CA ASP A 317 -22.96 13.93 -18.73
C ASP A 317 -22.72 12.58 -18.04
N GLN A 318 -23.05 11.49 -18.73
CA GLN A 318 -22.89 10.14 -18.19
C GLN A 318 -21.42 9.72 -18.12
N TYR A 319 -20.58 10.23 -19.02
CA TYR A 319 -19.12 10.08 -18.93
C TYR A 319 -18.58 10.80 -17.71
N ASN A 320 -19.03 12.03 -17.47
CA ASN A 320 -18.55 12.83 -16.35
C ASN A 320 -18.84 12.14 -15.00
N ILE A 321 -20.02 11.53 -14.82
CA ILE A 321 -20.31 10.75 -13.61
C ILE A 321 -19.29 9.62 -13.41
N VAL A 322 -18.97 8.87 -14.46
CA VAL A 322 -18.01 7.74 -14.39
C VAL A 322 -16.58 8.24 -14.18
N ALA A 323 -16.16 9.27 -14.91
CA ALA A 323 -14.82 9.84 -14.86
C ALA A 323 -14.53 10.47 -13.50
N GLU A 324 -15.47 11.22 -12.92
CA GLU A 324 -15.33 11.79 -11.57
C GLU A 324 -15.21 10.69 -10.52
N ARG A 325 -16.02 9.64 -10.60
CA ARG A 325 -15.89 8.51 -9.66
C ARG A 325 -14.54 7.79 -9.79
N ILE A 326 -14.01 7.66 -11.01
CA ILE A 326 -12.65 7.12 -11.22
C ILE A 326 -11.60 8.03 -10.58
N ARG A 327 -11.72 9.35 -10.76
CA ARG A 327 -10.81 10.34 -10.18
C ARG A 327 -10.81 10.27 -8.64
N ASP A 328 -11.98 10.27 -8.01
CA ASP A 328 -12.10 10.19 -6.54
C ASP A 328 -11.47 8.90 -5.99
N ILE A 329 -11.65 7.78 -6.69
CA ILE A 329 -11.00 6.51 -6.33
C ILE A 329 -9.48 6.63 -6.46
N LEU A 330 -8.98 7.20 -7.57
CA LEU A 330 -7.54 7.36 -7.78
C LEU A 330 -6.90 8.28 -6.74
N GLU A 331 -7.57 9.34 -6.31
CA GLU A 331 -7.11 10.20 -5.21
C GLU A 331 -6.94 9.38 -3.94
N THR A 332 -7.93 8.56 -3.58
CA THR A 332 -7.83 7.66 -2.42
C THR A 332 -6.70 6.63 -2.58
N ILE A 333 -6.50 6.09 -3.79
CA ILE A 333 -5.40 5.16 -4.08
C ILE A 333 -4.03 5.83 -3.90
N ARG A 334 -3.91 7.09 -4.31
CA ARG A 334 -2.67 7.88 -4.26
C ARG A 334 -2.30 8.36 -2.87
N GLU A 335 -3.29 8.50 -1.98
CA GLU A 335 -3.02 8.72 -0.55
C GLU A 335 -2.18 7.57 0.05
N GLY A 336 -2.25 6.37 -0.53
CA GLY A 336 -1.44 5.20 -0.15
C GLY A 336 -2.15 4.27 0.83
N ARG A 337 -1.50 3.16 1.20
CA ARG A 337 -2.06 2.27 2.24
C ARG A 337 -2.08 2.97 3.59
N THR A 338 -3.04 2.62 4.45
CA THR A 338 -3.13 3.23 5.78
C THR A 338 -1.83 3.05 6.58
N LEU A 339 -1.20 1.88 6.47
CA LEU A 339 0.09 1.58 7.07
C LEU A 339 1.24 2.42 6.47
N GLU A 340 1.26 2.65 5.16
CA GLU A 340 2.29 3.46 4.49
C GLU A 340 2.18 4.92 4.94
N ILE A 341 0.95 5.43 5.11
CA ILE A 341 0.69 6.76 5.66
C ILE A 341 1.12 6.82 7.13
N ALA A 342 0.84 5.78 7.92
CA ALA A 342 1.27 5.68 9.32
C ALA A 342 2.80 5.70 9.44
N ASP A 343 3.50 4.93 8.61
CA ASP A 343 4.96 4.90 8.55
C ASP A 343 5.55 6.25 8.14
N ALA A 344 4.97 6.86 7.11
CA ALA A 344 5.35 8.20 6.68
C ALA A 344 5.11 9.23 7.78
N TYR A 345 4.03 9.10 8.56
CA TYR A 345 3.74 9.98 9.69
C TYR A 345 4.80 9.85 10.79
N ILE A 346 5.17 8.62 11.18
CA ILE A 346 6.26 8.39 12.15
C ILE A 346 7.55 9.02 11.64
N TYR A 347 7.92 8.73 10.40
CA TYR A 347 9.19 9.18 9.82
C TYR A 347 9.26 10.71 9.64
N ASN A 348 8.19 11.32 9.11
CA ASN A 348 8.17 12.74 8.74
C ASN A 348 7.69 13.65 9.86
N THR A 349 6.97 13.15 10.87
CA THR A 349 6.39 13.95 11.96
C THR A 349 7.01 13.62 13.31
N CYS A 350 7.03 12.34 13.71
CA CYS A 350 7.58 11.94 15.01
C CYS A 350 9.11 12.08 15.04
N TYR A 351 9.78 11.75 13.93
CA TYR A 351 11.24 11.84 13.81
C TYR A 351 11.72 13.10 13.08
N LYS A 352 10.98 14.22 13.18
CA LYS A 352 11.48 15.54 12.75
C LYS A 352 12.75 15.90 13.54
N ASP A 353 13.67 16.60 12.90
CA ASP A 353 14.99 16.89 13.49
C ASP A 353 14.88 17.57 14.85
N ARG A 354 13.90 18.48 15.02
CA ARG A 354 13.60 19.13 16.31
C ARG A 354 13.25 18.15 17.45
N ASN A 355 12.64 17.00 17.14
CA ASN A 355 12.27 16.00 18.13
C ASN A 355 13.48 15.09 18.48
N LEU A 356 14.47 15.02 17.58
CA LEU A 356 15.72 14.28 17.77
C LEU A 356 16.86 15.17 18.29
N GLN A 357 16.63 16.48 18.43
CA GLN A 357 17.61 17.43 18.95
C GLN A 357 18.06 17.03 20.36
N ILE A 358 19.33 17.34 20.63
CA ILE A 358 19.97 17.16 21.92
C ILE A 358 20.32 18.56 22.40
N GLU A 359 19.82 18.91 23.58
CA GLU A 359 20.10 20.19 24.22
C GLU A 359 21.27 19.99 25.20
N ARG A 360 22.27 20.87 25.12
CA ARG A 360 23.37 20.94 26.09
C ARG A 360 22.88 21.58 27.39
N ILE A 361 23.68 21.47 28.44
CA ILE A 361 23.46 22.21 29.69
C ILE A 361 23.43 23.73 29.46
N SER A 362 24.18 24.22 28.47
CA SER A 362 24.17 25.62 28.07
C SER A 362 22.87 26.09 27.38
N GLY A 363 21.93 25.18 27.08
CA GLY A 363 20.77 25.45 26.22
C GLY A 363 21.09 25.48 24.72
N GLU A 364 22.36 25.36 24.33
CA GLU A 364 22.75 25.25 22.93
C GLU A 364 22.36 23.86 22.36
N LEU A 365 21.94 23.85 21.10
CA LEU A 365 21.64 22.60 20.41
C LEU A 365 22.93 21.91 19.96
N LEU A 366 23.06 20.65 20.33
CA LEU A 366 24.14 19.77 19.88
C LEU A 366 23.68 19.06 18.59
N SER A 367 24.48 19.14 17.53
CA SER A 367 24.20 18.42 16.28
C SER A 367 24.22 16.91 16.52
N VAL A 368 23.13 16.23 16.14
CA VAL A 368 23.02 14.76 16.27
C VAL A 368 24.09 14.05 15.43
N GLU A 369 24.58 14.67 14.36
CA GLU A 369 25.61 14.13 13.49
C GLU A 369 26.98 14.04 14.20
N THR A 370 27.30 15.03 15.04
CA THR A 370 28.62 15.17 15.69
C THR A 370 28.58 14.96 17.20
N CYS A 371 27.40 14.78 17.80
CA CYS A 371 27.21 14.59 19.24
C CYS A 371 27.86 13.32 19.81
N TYR A 372 28.24 12.36 18.95
CA TYR A 372 28.81 11.09 19.37
C TYR A 372 30.19 10.86 18.79
N ILE A 373 31.16 10.89 19.69
CA ILE A 373 32.46 10.30 19.47
C ILE A 373 32.42 8.94 20.17
N ASN A 374 32.12 7.90 19.38
CA ASN A 374 32.18 6.45 19.61
C ASN A 374 32.01 5.93 21.04
N LEU A 375 30.76 5.97 21.56
CA LEU A 375 30.40 5.23 22.79
C LEU A 375 30.17 3.72 22.54
N VAL A 376 29.79 3.34 21.31
CA VAL A 376 29.68 1.96 20.80
C VAL A 376 29.78 2.05 19.27
N ASP A 377 30.49 1.13 18.61
CA ASP A 377 30.36 0.97 17.17
C ASP A 377 28.99 0.36 16.84
N ILE A 378 28.01 1.22 16.66
CA ILE A 378 26.62 0.80 16.48
C ILE A 378 26.44 0.02 15.18
N ARG A 379 27.24 0.25 14.14
CA ARG A 379 26.98 -0.31 12.81
C ARG A 379 27.01 -1.83 12.82
N HIS A 380 27.88 -2.40 13.65
CA HIS A 380 28.13 -3.83 13.78
C HIS A 380 27.35 -4.51 14.92
N LEU A 381 26.30 -3.87 15.45
CA LEU A 381 25.50 -4.40 16.56
C LEU A 381 24.79 -5.73 16.22
N PHE A 382 24.36 -5.89 14.97
CA PHE A 382 23.60 -7.05 14.49
C PHE A 382 24.45 -8.06 13.71
N ASP A 383 25.76 -7.84 13.65
CA ASP A 383 26.69 -8.73 12.96
C ASP A 383 26.85 -10.06 13.70
N GLN A 384 27.13 -11.13 12.94
CA GLN A 384 27.40 -12.43 13.53
C GLN A 384 28.67 -12.40 14.39
N ARG A 385 28.59 -13.04 15.56
CA ARG A 385 29.67 -13.09 16.56
C ARG A 385 29.72 -14.47 17.22
N ASN A 386 30.85 -14.80 17.82
CA ASN A 386 30.96 -16.02 18.63
C ASN A 386 30.29 -15.77 19.99
N GLY A 387 29.34 -16.62 20.36
CA GLY A 387 28.73 -16.64 21.68
C GLY A 387 29.64 -17.27 22.73
N ASP A 388 29.27 -17.12 24.01
CA ASP A 388 30.03 -17.61 25.16
C ASP A 388 30.23 -19.15 25.14
N ASP A 389 29.31 -19.85 24.49
CA ASP A 389 29.25 -21.30 24.30
C ASP A 389 29.89 -21.77 22.97
N GLY A 390 30.61 -20.89 22.27
CA GLY A 390 31.37 -21.22 21.05
C GLY A 390 30.54 -21.30 19.76
N ASN A 391 29.21 -21.18 19.87
CA ASN A 391 28.30 -21.12 18.74
C ASN A 391 28.26 -19.71 18.13
N THR A 392 28.08 -19.59 16.82
CA THR A 392 27.85 -18.30 16.18
C THR A 392 26.44 -17.79 16.50
N VAL A 393 26.36 -16.62 17.10
CA VAL A 393 25.12 -15.91 17.44
C VAL A 393 24.98 -14.68 16.55
N GLN A 394 23.79 -14.48 15.99
CA GLN A 394 23.41 -13.21 15.38
C GLN A 394 22.55 -12.45 16.40
N PRO A 395 23.05 -11.34 16.98
CA PRO A 395 22.31 -10.60 17.99
C PRO A 395 20.97 -10.10 17.45
N LYS A 396 19.89 -10.25 18.24
CA LYS A 396 18.57 -9.70 17.92
C LYS A 396 17.99 -8.90 19.08
N ARG A 397 18.24 -9.38 20.31
CA ARG A 397 17.85 -8.75 21.57
C ARG A 397 19.10 -8.21 22.26
N ILE A 398 19.25 -6.89 22.28
CA ILE A 398 20.47 -6.21 22.73
C ILE A 398 20.16 -5.38 23.97
N LEU A 399 20.96 -5.51 25.02
CA LEU A 399 20.88 -4.69 26.22
C LEU A 399 22.10 -3.76 26.30
N ILE A 400 21.84 -2.45 26.35
CA ILE A 400 22.87 -1.42 26.52
C ILE A 400 22.74 -0.83 27.93
N ARG A 401 23.73 -1.13 28.77
CA ARG A 401 23.85 -0.62 30.13
C ARG A 401 24.77 0.58 30.20
N GLY A 402 24.55 1.42 31.19
CA GLY A 402 25.42 2.54 31.46
C GLY A 402 24.93 3.42 32.59
N HIS A 403 25.87 4.09 33.25
CA HIS A 403 25.57 5.00 34.36
C HIS A 403 24.73 6.21 33.92
N ALA A 404 24.22 6.98 34.88
CA ALA A 404 23.52 8.22 34.58
C ALA A 404 24.45 9.19 33.82
N GLY A 405 23.89 9.96 32.88
CA GLY A 405 24.67 10.96 32.14
C GLY A 405 25.60 10.44 31.04
N VAL A 406 25.73 9.12 30.87
CA VAL A 406 26.63 8.51 29.86
C VAL A 406 26.12 8.65 28.40
N GLY A 407 24.88 9.10 28.20
CA GLY A 407 24.30 9.31 26.87
C GLY A 407 23.51 8.13 26.31
N LYS A 408 22.84 7.30 27.12
CA LYS A 408 21.99 6.20 26.59
C LYS A 408 20.85 6.68 25.70
N SER A 409 20.03 7.63 26.16
CA SER A 409 18.92 8.18 25.36
C SER A 409 19.39 8.96 24.13
N THR A 410 20.57 9.56 24.24
CA THR A 410 21.17 10.31 23.13
C THR A 410 21.66 9.31 22.04
N LEU A 411 22.09 8.09 22.43
CA LEU A 411 22.41 6.99 21.51
C LEU A 411 21.15 6.49 20.78
N CYS A 412 20.03 6.36 21.49
CA CYS A 412 18.74 5.98 20.89
C CYS A 412 18.33 6.97 19.79
N LYS A 413 18.40 8.28 20.07
CA LYS A 413 18.13 9.33 19.07
C LYS A 413 19.07 9.25 17.87
N LYS A 414 20.36 8.98 18.09
CA LYS A 414 21.36 8.81 17.03
C LYS A 414 21.04 7.61 16.13
N ILE A 415 20.63 6.48 16.71
CA ILE A 415 20.20 5.30 15.93
C ILE A 415 19.02 5.65 15.01
N VAL A 416 18.00 6.34 15.54
CA VAL A 416 16.84 6.79 14.74
C VAL A 416 17.29 7.74 13.63
N TYR A 417 18.16 8.70 13.95
CA TYR A 417 18.71 9.65 12.97
C TYR A 417 19.50 8.93 11.86
N ASP A 418 20.36 7.97 12.19
CA ASP A 418 21.18 7.25 11.21
C ASP A 418 20.35 6.30 10.33
N PHE A 419 19.34 5.65 10.90
CA PHE A 419 18.36 4.87 10.13
C PHE A 419 17.60 5.77 9.15
N LYS A 420 17.25 6.98 9.60
CA LYS A 420 16.52 7.98 8.81
C LYS A 420 17.37 8.54 7.67
N GLN A 421 18.52 9.13 7.99
CA GLN A 421 19.33 9.94 7.08
C GLN A 421 20.37 9.12 6.31
N HIS A 422 21.00 8.14 6.96
CA HIS A 422 22.11 7.38 6.38
C HIS A 422 21.71 5.97 5.94
N LYS A 423 20.40 5.65 5.97
CA LYS A 423 19.86 4.34 5.55
C LYS A 423 20.53 3.16 6.28
N MET A 424 21.01 3.39 7.50
CA MET A 424 21.61 2.35 8.34
C MET A 424 20.61 1.20 8.52
N TRP A 425 21.06 -0.04 8.32
CA TRP A 425 20.26 -1.28 8.50
C TRP A 425 18.96 -1.39 7.69
N ARG A 426 18.83 -0.68 6.55
CA ARG A 426 17.63 -0.79 5.69
C ARG A 426 17.45 -2.17 5.05
N ASP A 427 18.52 -2.95 4.98
CA ASP A 427 18.54 -4.35 4.57
C ASP A 427 18.00 -5.30 5.66
N LEU A 428 18.09 -4.91 6.93
CA LEU A 428 17.62 -5.70 8.08
C LEU A 428 16.22 -5.30 8.54
N PHE A 429 15.92 -3.99 8.55
CA PHE A 429 14.70 -3.45 9.13
C PHE A 429 13.94 -2.57 8.14
N VAL A 430 12.63 -2.80 8.07
CA VAL A 430 11.70 -1.90 7.37
C VAL A 430 11.42 -0.68 8.24
N ARG A 431 11.39 -0.87 9.57
CA ARG A 431 10.95 0.14 10.54
C ARG A 431 11.82 0.13 11.80
N VAL A 432 12.05 1.32 12.35
CA VAL A 432 12.64 1.52 13.69
C VAL A 432 11.64 2.31 14.52
N LEU A 433 11.28 1.79 15.69
CA LEU A 433 10.33 2.39 16.63
C LEU A 433 11.04 2.72 17.96
N TRP A 434 11.36 3.98 18.17
CA TRP A 434 11.90 4.49 19.44
C TRP A 434 10.80 4.81 20.45
N VAL A 435 10.81 4.07 21.57
CA VAL A 435 9.83 4.17 22.65
C VAL A 435 10.53 4.57 23.94
N PRO A 436 10.40 5.83 24.39
CA PRO A 436 10.80 6.23 25.74
C PRO A 436 9.91 5.55 26.77
N LEU A 437 10.44 4.58 27.51
CA LEU A 437 9.63 3.73 28.39
C LEU A 437 8.93 4.52 29.49
N ARG A 438 9.49 5.65 29.94
CA ARG A 438 8.81 6.57 30.87
C ARG A 438 7.44 7.06 30.40
N ASN A 439 7.21 7.12 29.09
CA ASN A 439 5.94 7.57 28.52
C ASN A 439 4.82 6.55 28.75
N LEU A 440 5.14 5.28 29.04
CA LEU A 440 4.14 4.26 29.37
C LEU A 440 3.31 4.64 30.61
N LYS A 441 3.85 5.47 31.52
CA LYS A 441 3.13 6.00 32.68
C LYS A 441 1.96 6.92 32.31
N ARG A 442 1.88 7.38 31.05
CA ARG A 442 0.76 8.17 30.53
C ARG A 442 -0.45 7.30 30.16
N LEU A 443 -0.24 5.99 29.98
CA LEU A 443 -1.31 5.07 29.59
C LEU A 443 -2.28 4.84 30.76
N GLY A 444 -3.58 4.94 30.46
CA GLY A 444 -4.62 4.61 31.43
C GLY A 444 -4.69 3.10 31.70
N LYS A 445 -5.14 2.73 32.91
CA LYS A 445 -5.27 1.33 33.35
C LYS A 445 -6.07 0.44 32.37
N THR A 446 -7.08 1.00 31.72
CA THR A 446 -8.00 0.26 30.84
C THR A 446 -7.48 0.10 29.40
N ASN A 447 -6.48 0.89 28.99
CA ASN A 447 -5.94 0.93 27.63
C ASN A 447 -4.42 0.65 27.63
N CYS A 448 -3.97 -0.30 28.44
CA CYS A 448 -2.54 -0.64 28.54
C CYS A 448 -2.20 -1.84 27.67
N ASN A 449 -2.16 -1.64 26.36
CA ASN A 449 -1.76 -2.63 25.36
C ASN A 449 -0.86 -1.99 24.29
N LEU A 450 -0.36 -2.81 23.36
CA LEU A 450 0.59 -2.36 22.34
C LEU A 450 -0.04 -1.33 21.39
N GLU A 451 -1.26 -1.56 20.92
CA GLU A 451 -2.00 -0.64 20.05
C GLU A 451 -2.18 0.75 20.69
N ALA A 452 -2.64 0.79 21.93
CA ALA A 452 -2.83 2.04 22.67
C ALA A 452 -1.51 2.77 22.92
N MET A 453 -0.42 2.04 23.17
CA MET A 453 0.93 2.62 23.25
C MET A 453 1.35 3.25 21.92
N LEU A 454 1.15 2.54 20.80
CA LEU A 454 1.45 3.08 19.47
C LEU A 454 0.64 4.34 19.17
N TYR A 455 -0.65 4.35 19.55
CA TYR A 455 -1.49 5.54 19.42
C TYR A 455 -0.95 6.72 20.24
N GLU A 456 -0.73 6.53 21.54
CA GLU A 456 -0.31 7.62 22.41
C GLU A 456 1.08 8.18 22.03
N GLU A 457 2.03 7.28 21.72
CA GLU A 457 3.40 7.67 21.41
C GLU A 457 3.55 8.30 20.02
N TYR A 458 2.88 7.74 19.01
CA TYR A 458 3.10 8.16 17.62
C TYR A 458 1.94 8.95 17.01
N PHE A 459 0.70 8.65 17.36
CA PHE A 459 -0.45 9.07 16.56
C PHE A 459 -1.50 9.90 17.30
N SER A 460 -1.27 10.27 18.57
CA SER A 460 -2.21 11.05 19.38
C SER A 460 -2.56 12.43 18.79
N GLN A 461 -1.68 12.96 17.94
CA GLN A 461 -1.86 14.24 17.24
C GLN A 461 -2.35 14.09 15.78
N ALA A 462 -2.50 12.86 15.28
CA ALA A 462 -2.96 12.60 13.91
C ALA A 462 -4.50 12.54 13.85
N SER A 463 -5.10 13.14 12.83
CA SER A 463 -6.56 13.11 12.61
C SER A 463 -7.12 11.67 12.50
N ASN A 464 -6.38 10.78 11.83
CA ASN A 464 -6.71 9.36 11.70
C ASN A 464 -5.90 8.46 12.64
N GLY A 465 -5.41 9.01 13.76
CA GLY A 465 -4.38 8.36 14.57
C GLY A 465 -4.75 6.99 15.12
N LYS A 466 -6.01 6.78 15.51
CA LYS A 466 -6.50 5.47 15.98
C LYS A 466 -6.39 4.40 14.89
N ARG A 467 -6.72 4.75 13.65
CA ARG A 467 -6.62 3.83 12.51
C ARG A 467 -5.16 3.50 12.21
N PHE A 468 -4.27 4.49 12.24
CA PHE A 468 -2.83 4.26 12.06
C PHE A 468 -2.25 3.33 13.12
N ALA A 469 -2.65 3.50 14.39
CA ALA A 469 -2.21 2.63 15.48
C ALA A 469 -2.70 1.19 15.29
N CYS A 470 -3.98 1.00 14.94
CA CYS A 470 -4.57 -0.31 14.69
C CYS A 470 -3.86 -1.06 13.56
N GLU A 471 -3.68 -0.40 12.41
CA GLU A 471 -3.04 -0.99 11.22
C GLU A 471 -1.57 -1.34 11.47
N LEU A 472 -0.85 -0.46 12.16
CA LEU A 472 0.53 -0.74 12.56
C LEU A 472 0.60 -1.92 13.54
N TRP A 473 -0.34 -2.00 14.49
CA TRP A 473 -0.40 -3.12 15.42
C TRP A 473 -0.71 -4.45 14.70
N GLU A 474 -1.68 -4.49 13.80
CA GLU A 474 -2.02 -5.68 13.02
C GLU A 474 -0.84 -6.17 12.16
N GLU A 475 -0.10 -5.27 11.52
CA GLU A 475 1.10 -5.63 10.77
C GLU A 475 2.20 -6.21 11.67
N LEU A 476 2.39 -5.63 12.86
CA LEU A 476 3.38 -6.11 13.83
C LEU A 476 3.06 -7.52 14.34
N GLU A 477 1.78 -7.85 14.52
CA GLU A 477 1.32 -9.21 14.84
C GLU A 477 1.51 -10.16 13.66
N ALA A 478 1.14 -9.74 12.44
CA ALA A 478 1.21 -10.55 11.23
C ALA A 478 2.65 -10.92 10.82
N GLU A 479 3.58 -9.96 10.81
CA GLU A 479 5.00 -10.20 10.54
C GLU A 479 5.76 -10.74 11.78
N LYS A 480 5.05 -10.97 12.90
CA LYS A 480 5.62 -11.29 14.21
C LYS A 480 6.75 -10.32 14.58
N SER A 481 6.64 -9.05 14.16
CA SER A 481 7.60 -7.97 14.41
C SER A 481 9.05 -8.24 13.95
N GLN A 482 9.30 -9.18 13.03
CA GLN A 482 10.67 -9.57 12.67
C GLN A 482 11.45 -8.52 11.87
N LYS A 483 10.77 -7.59 11.20
CA LYS A 483 11.37 -6.51 10.41
C LYS A 483 11.26 -5.12 11.05
N THR A 484 10.76 -5.06 12.28
CA THR A 484 10.66 -3.81 13.04
C THR A 484 11.59 -3.87 14.24
N LEU A 485 12.56 -2.95 14.31
CA LEU A 485 13.42 -2.80 15.47
C LEU A 485 12.76 -1.88 16.50
N PHE A 486 12.57 -2.36 17.72
CA PHE A 486 12.14 -1.53 18.84
C PHE A 486 13.35 -1.03 19.64
N ILE A 487 13.39 0.27 19.92
CA ILE A 487 14.39 0.88 20.80
C ILE A 487 13.65 1.30 22.07
N LEU A 488 13.79 0.50 23.12
CA LEU A 488 13.15 0.73 24.42
C LEU A 488 14.11 1.51 25.32
N ASP A 489 13.84 2.80 25.47
CA ASP A 489 14.74 3.74 26.15
C ASP A 489 14.34 3.98 27.60
N GLY A 490 15.22 3.63 28.55
CA GLY A 490 15.06 3.92 29.98
C GLY A 490 14.25 2.88 30.75
N LEU A 491 14.66 1.60 30.69
CA LEU A 491 13.96 0.52 31.42
C LEU A 491 13.96 0.73 32.94
N ASP A 492 15.02 1.32 33.49
CA ASP A 492 15.11 1.70 34.91
C ASP A 492 13.97 2.63 35.35
N GLU A 493 13.42 3.45 34.46
CA GLU A 493 12.40 4.44 34.80
C GLU A 493 11.02 3.83 35.08
N VAL A 494 10.78 2.59 34.63
CA VAL A 494 9.48 1.91 34.76
C VAL A 494 9.55 0.58 35.48
N TYR A 495 10.71 -0.05 35.53
CA TYR A 495 10.83 -1.42 36.03
C TYR A 495 10.96 -1.51 37.56
N GLU A 496 11.56 -0.50 38.19
CA GLU A 496 11.81 -0.50 39.63
C GLU A 496 10.48 -0.49 40.42
N GLY A 497 10.26 -1.52 41.24
CA GLY A 497 9.04 -1.66 42.04
C GLY A 497 7.80 -2.16 41.29
N LEU A 498 7.93 -2.59 40.03
CA LEU A 498 6.79 -3.09 39.25
C LEU A 498 6.44 -4.55 39.63
N GLU A 499 5.28 -4.74 40.25
CA GLU A 499 4.74 -6.07 40.57
C GLU A 499 4.18 -6.76 39.31
N LYS A 500 4.17 -8.11 39.29
CA LYS A 500 3.76 -8.90 38.09
C LYS A 500 2.29 -8.69 37.71
N ASP A 501 1.46 -8.35 38.67
CA ASP A 501 0.03 -8.06 38.55
C ASP A 501 -0.26 -6.61 38.14
N ASN A 502 0.76 -5.75 38.05
CA ASN A 502 0.61 -4.39 37.56
C ASN A 502 0.17 -4.40 36.08
N TYR A 503 -0.84 -3.57 35.74
CA TYR A 503 -1.36 -3.46 34.38
C TYR A 503 -0.29 -3.09 33.34
N MET A 504 0.71 -2.29 33.74
CA MET A 504 1.83 -1.89 32.89
C MET A 504 2.86 -3.01 32.71
N PHE A 505 2.96 -3.94 33.66
CA PHE A 505 3.91 -5.05 33.60
C PHE A 505 3.65 -5.93 32.37
N LYS A 506 2.39 -6.22 32.05
CA LYS A 506 2.04 -7.04 30.87
C LYS A 506 2.51 -6.41 29.56
N LEU A 507 2.30 -5.09 29.40
CA LEU A 507 2.78 -4.38 28.22
C LEU A 507 4.30 -4.35 28.17
N LEU A 508 4.96 -4.07 29.30
CA LEU A 508 6.41 -4.05 29.38
C LEU A 508 7.03 -5.43 29.07
N ASP A 509 6.44 -6.49 29.60
CA ASP A 509 6.84 -7.88 29.31
C ASP A 509 6.66 -8.23 27.84
N THR A 510 5.56 -7.78 27.22
CA THR A 510 5.33 -7.91 25.77
C THR A 510 6.44 -7.21 24.98
N LEU A 511 6.75 -5.94 25.31
CA LEU A 511 7.77 -5.16 24.63
C LEU A 511 9.18 -5.76 24.77
N LEU A 512 9.53 -6.23 25.97
CA LEU A 512 10.83 -6.82 26.24
C LEU A 512 11.04 -8.17 25.56
N ASN A 513 9.96 -8.86 25.18
CA ASN A 513 9.96 -10.13 24.46
C ASN A 513 9.79 -10.02 22.94
N LEU A 514 9.75 -8.81 22.40
CA LEU A 514 9.79 -8.60 20.96
C LEU A 514 11.09 -9.18 20.36
N PRO A 515 11.04 -9.71 19.12
CA PRO A 515 12.17 -10.45 18.55
C PRO A 515 13.37 -9.56 18.23
N MET A 516 13.15 -8.31 17.82
CA MET A 516 14.18 -7.35 17.44
C MET A 516 14.10 -6.13 18.35
N VAL A 517 14.97 -6.07 19.36
CA VAL A 517 14.89 -5.03 20.39
C VAL A 517 16.27 -4.58 20.88
N ILE A 518 16.43 -3.27 21.03
CA ILE A 518 17.51 -2.64 21.79
C ILE A 518 16.88 -2.06 23.06
N VAL A 519 17.39 -2.44 24.22
CA VAL A 519 16.93 -1.95 25.52
C VAL A 519 18.05 -1.15 26.18
N THR A 520 17.75 0.06 26.66
CA THR A 520 18.69 0.83 27.49
C THR A 520 18.28 0.79 28.96
N SER A 521 19.26 0.65 29.85
CA SER A 521 19.00 0.63 31.29
C SER A 521 20.23 1.04 32.12
N ARG A 522 20.02 1.37 33.39
CA ARG A 522 21.11 1.51 34.38
C ARG A 522 21.60 0.15 34.88
N PRO A 523 22.86 0.02 35.34
CA PRO A 523 23.42 -1.26 35.76
C PRO A 523 22.73 -1.91 36.97
N HIS A 524 22.13 -1.11 37.86
CA HIS A 524 21.54 -1.57 39.13
C HIS A 524 20.21 -2.31 38.97
N VAL A 525 19.59 -2.28 37.80
CA VAL A 525 18.32 -3.00 37.58
C VAL A 525 18.62 -4.50 37.42
N SER A 526 18.25 -5.33 38.41
CA SER A 526 18.28 -6.79 38.23
C SER A 526 17.10 -7.23 37.37
N ILE A 527 17.31 -7.21 36.05
CA ILE A 527 16.33 -7.54 35.01
C ILE A 527 16.28 -9.06 34.77
N ALA A 528 17.43 -9.73 34.92
CA ALA A 528 17.61 -11.13 34.55
C ALA A 528 16.90 -12.08 35.53
N ASP A 529 16.90 -11.78 36.83
CA ASP A 529 16.44 -12.71 37.86
C ASP A 529 14.90 -12.78 38.01
N ARG A 530 14.17 -11.83 37.42
CA ARG A 530 12.71 -11.70 37.63
C ARG A 530 11.84 -12.03 36.40
N LEU A 531 12.41 -12.01 35.20
CA LEU A 531 11.68 -12.10 33.93
C LEU A 531 12.16 -13.19 32.95
N ASP A 532 13.13 -14.04 33.31
CA ASP A 532 13.74 -15.03 32.38
C ASP A 532 14.18 -14.41 31.02
N LEU A 533 14.51 -13.11 31.02
CA LEU A 533 14.86 -12.38 29.80
C LEU A 533 16.23 -12.80 29.29
N LYS A 534 16.24 -13.36 28.08
CA LYS A 534 17.46 -13.66 27.33
C LYS A 534 17.81 -12.50 26.39
N PHE A 535 19.01 -11.95 26.57
CA PHE A 535 19.61 -11.00 25.65
C PHE A 535 20.77 -11.68 24.93
N ASP A 536 20.85 -11.51 23.62
CA ASP A 536 21.89 -12.11 22.78
C ASP A 536 23.21 -11.33 22.86
N LEU A 537 23.12 -10.02 23.15
CA LEU A 537 24.27 -9.13 23.30
C LEU A 537 24.04 -8.17 24.46
N ARG A 538 25.03 -8.06 25.34
CA ARG A 538 25.05 -7.13 26.47
C ARG A 538 26.25 -6.20 26.31
N LEU A 539 25.99 -4.90 26.28
CA LEU A 539 27.00 -3.87 26.14
C LEU A 539 26.97 -2.95 27.34
N GLU A 540 28.14 -2.49 27.76
CA GLU A 540 28.27 -1.48 28.81
C GLU A 540 28.96 -0.25 28.23
N THR A 541 28.29 0.89 28.35
CA THR A 541 28.82 2.19 27.95
C THR A 541 29.65 2.75 29.10
N ILE A 542 30.95 2.92 28.86
CA ILE A 542 31.93 3.37 29.86
C ILE A 542 32.24 4.87 29.82
N GLY A 543 31.48 5.64 29.02
CA GLY A 543 31.76 7.06 28.79
C GLY A 543 32.82 7.28 27.71
N PHE A 544 33.30 8.52 27.62
CA PHE A 544 34.31 8.93 26.66
C PHE A 544 35.72 8.40 27.01
N TYR A 545 36.44 8.03 25.96
CA TYR A 545 37.88 7.82 25.99
C TYR A 545 38.61 9.18 25.95
N PRO A 546 39.88 9.26 26.39
CA PRO A 546 40.60 10.53 26.50
C PRO A 546 40.70 11.35 25.20
N ASP A 547 40.86 10.69 24.06
CA ASP A 547 40.85 11.29 22.72
C ASP A 547 39.47 11.86 22.35
N GLN A 548 38.40 11.21 22.80
CA GLN A 548 37.03 11.64 22.59
C GLN A 548 36.67 12.84 23.47
N VAL A 549 37.17 12.88 24.71
CA VAL A 549 37.08 14.06 25.58
C VAL A 549 37.74 15.25 24.89
N LYS A 550 38.94 15.06 24.31
CA LYS A 550 39.63 16.13 23.56
C LYS A 550 38.83 16.61 22.35
N SER A 551 38.37 15.67 21.54
CA SER A 551 37.60 15.97 20.33
C SER A 551 36.26 16.65 20.66
N TYR A 552 35.65 16.30 21.79
CA TYR A 552 34.47 16.97 22.30
C TYR A 552 34.78 18.43 22.67
N MET A 553 35.85 18.69 23.41
CA MET A 553 36.27 20.06 23.75
C MET A 553 36.56 20.90 22.51
N GLU A 554 37.20 20.35 21.49
CA GLU A 554 37.48 21.03 20.22
C GLU A 554 36.20 21.41 19.45
N ASN A 555 35.13 20.63 19.60
CA ASN A 555 33.81 20.93 19.03
C ASN A 555 32.98 21.91 19.87
N VAL A 556 33.27 22.05 21.17
CA VAL A 556 32.56 22.97 22.07
C VAL A 556 33.20 24.35 22.06
N PHE A 557 34.53 24.40 22.16
CA PHE A 557 35.28 25.65 22.16
C PHE A 557 35.68 26.01 20.74
N VAL A 558 34.85 26.80 20.07
CA VAL A 558 35.07 27.28 18.71
C VAL A 558 35.25 28.80 18.71
N ILE A 559 36.20 29.30 17.92
CA ILE A 559 36.45 30.74 17.78
C ILE A 559 35.23 31.39 17.06
N PRO A 560 34.64 32.46 17.62
CA PRO A 560 33.54 33.16 16.96
C PRO A 560 33.94 33.61 15.55
N GLY A 561 33.10 33.34 14.54
CA GLY A 561 33.36 33.72 13.15
C GLY A 561 34.02 32.64 12.26
N GLY A 562 34.12 31.39 12.72
CA GLY A 562 34.48 30.24 11.86
C GLY A 562 35.97 29.88 11.84
N GLY A 563 36.74 30.33 12.84
CA GLY A 563 38.20 30.10 12.92
C GLY A 563 38.65 28.71 13.38
N GLY A 564 37.75 27.73 13.49
CA GLY A 564 38.06 26.41 14.05
C GLY A 564 38.14 26.38 15.58
N PRO A 565 38.72 25.32 16.18
CA PRO A 565 38.78 25.16 17.63
C PRO A 565 39.59 26.28 18.31
N ASP A 566 39.10 26.76 19.45
CA ASP A 566 39.86 27.64 20.35
C ASP A 566 40.90 26.78 21.10
N HIS A 567 42.04 26.57 20.44
CA HIS A 567 43.14 25.76 20.96
C HIS A 567 43.68 26.28 22.30
N GLN A 568 43.50 27.57 22.62
CA GLN A 568 43.92 28.12 23.90
C GLN A 568 43.00 27.62 25.03
N LYS A 569 41.67 27.69 24.85
CA LYS A 569 40.72 27.14 25.83
C LYS A 569 40.82 25.63 25.97
N VAL A 570 40.92 24.91 24.84
CA VAL A 570 41.10 23.45 24.83
C VAL A 570 42.40 23.07 25.57
N GLY A 571 43.51 23.73 25.25
CA GLY A 571 44.81 23.47 25.89
C GLY A 571 44.82 23.79 27.38
N GLY A 572 44.15 24.87 27.79
CA GLY A 572 43.98 25.25 29.20
C GLY A 572 43.20 24.19 29.99
N LEU A 573 42.02 23.80 29.51
CA LEU A 573 41.21 22.78 30.18
C LEU A 573 41.92 21.42 30.18
N GLN A 574 42.58 21.06 29.08
CA GLN A 574 43.35 19.82 29.00
C GLN A 574 44.52 19.79 29.99
N SER A 575 45.17 20.93 30.24
CA SER A 575 46.22 21.06 31.26
C SER A 575 45.65 20.92 32.68
N LEU A 576 44.48 21.50 32.96
CA LEU A 576 43.77 21.33 34.23
C LEU A 576 43.41 19.85 34.49
N LEU A 577 42.83 19.19 33.49
CA LEU A 577 42.56 17.76 33.55
C LEU A 577 43.85 16.99 33.77
N GLN A 578 44.97 17.41 33.18
CA GLN A 578 46.24 16.74 33.42
C GLN A 578 46.71 16.82 34.89
N GLN A 579 46.41 17.90 35.60
CA GLN A 579 46.82 18.09 36.99
C GLN A 579 45.88 17.43 38.01
N HIS A 580 44.65 17.07 37.62
CA HIS A 580 43.62 16.56 38.54
C HIS A 580 43.05 15.21 38.10
N GLN A 581 43.59 14.13 38.68
CA GLN A 581 43.22 12.74 38.35
C GLN A 581 41.72 12.44 38.55
N LEU A 582 41.09 12.99 39.59
CA LEU A 582 39.67 12.78 39.86
C LEU A 582 38.79 13.45 38.79
N LEU A 583 39.13 14.67 38.37
CA LEU A 583 38.44 15.36 37.27
C LEU A 583 38.59 14.61 35.96
N ARG A 584 39.76 14.00 35.67
CA ARG A 584 39.92 13.14 34.48
C ARG A 584 38.95 11.97 34.46
N GLY A 585 38.68 11.36 35.62
CA GLY A 585 37.71 10.27 35.73
C GLY A 585 36.29 10.75 35.49
N LEU A 586 35.94 11.91 36.07
CA LEU A 586 34.63 12.55 36.00
C LEU A 586 34.24 12.91 34.55
N VAL A 587 35.12 13.60 33.83
CA VAL A 587 34.83 14.07 32.45
C VAL A 587 34.72 12.96 31.41
N ARG A 588 34.94 11.69 31.80
CA ARG A 588 34.54 10.57 30.95
C ARG A 588 33.03 10.46 30.83
N ILE A 589 32.27 10.99 31.78
CA ILE A 589 30.81 11.07 31.68
C ILE A 589 30.45 12.32 30.85
N PRO A 590 29.81 12.18 29.68
CA PRO A 590 29.52 13.29 28.78
C PRO A 590 28.80 14.46 29.43
N ILE A 591 27.80 14.21 30.30
CA ILE A 591 27.07 15.30 30.98
C ILE A 591 27.99 16.11 31.91
N GLN A 592 28.97 15.46 32.55
CA GLN A 592 29.92 16.12 33.44
C GLN A 592 30.98 16.89 32.64
N LEU A 593 31.39 16.37 31.48
CA LEU A 593 32.25 17.10 30.54
C LEU A 593 31.55 18.33 29.97
N ASP A 594 30.29 18.23 29.55
CA ASP A 594 29.51 19.36 29.04
C ASP A 594 29.36 20.46 30.11
N ALA A 595 29.05 20.07 31.36
CA ALA A 595 28.98 20.99 32.50
C ALA A 595 30.32 21.71 32.74
N LEU A 596 31.42 20.96 32.74
CA LEU A 596 32.76 21.54 32.92
C LEU A 596 33.12 22.49 31.75
N CYS A 597 32.78 22.12 30.52
CA CYS A 597 33.03 22.97 29.36
C CYS A 597 32.21 24.26 29.41
N TYR A 598 30.96 24.19 29.88
CA TYR A 598 30.10 25.36 30.06
C TYR A 598 30.72 26.35 31.06
N ILE A 599 31.13 25.87 32.24
CA ILE A 599 31.76 26.71 33.27
C ILE A 599 33.06 27.34 32.74
N TRP A 600 33.90 26.54 32.08
CA TRP A 600 35.18 27.00 31.51
C TRP A 600 35.01 28.04 30.39
N ARG A 601 33.83 28.10 29.75
CA ARG A 601 33.53 29.09 28.72
C ARG A 601 33.31 30.49 29.32
N ASP A 602 32.72 30.56 30.52
CA ASP A 602 32.29 31.79 31.19
C ASP A 602 33.40 32.52 31.98
N GLU A 603 34.49 31.84 32.35
CA GLU A 603 35.61 32.43 33.14
C GLU A 603 36.37 33.60 32.45
N ASN A 604 35.96 34.05 31.26
CA ASN A 604 36.57 35.16 30.53
C ASN A 604 35.76 36.47 30.49
N SER A 605 34.66 36.62 31.25
CA SER A 605 34.13 37.96 31.55
C SER A 605 35.04 38.68 32.58
N THR A 606 36.12 39.25 32.05
CA THR A 606 37.16 40.11 32.68
C THR A 606 38.07 39.52 33.77
N PRO A 607 39.40 39.44 33.52
CA PRO A 607 40.40 39.40 34.57
C PRO A 607 40.79 40.84 34.95
N ILE A 608 40.22 41.37 36.04
CA ILE A 608 40.78 42.57 36.70
C ILE A 608 41.13 42.18 38.14
N GLY A 609 42.41 41.88 38.32
CA GLY A 609 43.11 41.98 39.60
C GLY A 609 42.86 40.82 40.58
N GLY A 610 43.84 39.91 40.64
CA GLY A 610 44.21 39.20 41.88
C GLY A 610 43.23 38.16 42.42
N SER A 611 43.69 36.91 42.46
CA SER A 611 43.11 35.75 43.16
C SER A 611 41.72 35.30 42.73
N VAL A 612 41.65 34.28 41.87
CA VAL A 612 40.46 33.41 41.76
C VAL A 612 40.94 31.96 41.58
N LEU A 613 40.40 31.06 42.42
CA LEU A 613 40.60 29.59 42.51
C LEU A 613 41.71 29.03 43.43
N GLU A 614 41.96 29.62 44.62
CA GLU A 614 42.84 28.99 45.63
C GLU A 614 42.13 28.31 46.82
N THR A 615 40.81 28.44 47.01
CA THR A 615 40.16 27.81 48.16
C THR A 615 39.60 26.42 47.85
N MET A 616 40.15 25.41 48.53
CA MET A 616 39.63 24.02 48.57
C MET A 616 38.12 23.93 48.82
N THR A 617 37.51 24.96 49.41
CA THR A 617 36.07 25.09 49.67
C THR A 617 35.21 25.19 48.40
N ASP A 618 35.69 25.83 47.33
CA ASP A 618 34.95 25.94 46.06
C ASP A 618 35.05 24.64 45.25
N LYS A 619 36.17 23.94 45.38
CA LYS A 619 36.34 22.56 44.88
C LYS A 619 35.44 21.58 45.64
N LEU A 620 35.21 21.81 46.94
CA LEU A 620 34.26 21.05 47.78
C LEU A 620 32.79 21.36 47.44
N ASN A 621 32.46 22.60 47.09
CA ASN A 621 31.13 22.97 46.59
C ASN A 621 30.84 22.31 45.23
N PHE A 622 31.83 22.19 44.35
CA PHE A 622 31.73 21.41 43.10
C PHE A 622 31.57 19.89 43.36
N TYR A 623 32.27 19.35 44.37
CA TYR A 623 32.09 17.97 44.83
C TYR A 623 30.68 17.70 45.37
N ASN A 624 30.06 18.67 46.05
CA ASN A 624 28.69 18.58 46.58
C ASN A 624 27.59 18.90 45.56
N TYR A 625 27.93 19.47 44.40
CA TYR A 625 26.96 19.79 43.34
C TYR A 625 26.89 18.70 42.26
N ILE A 626 27.93 17.87 42.13
CA ILE A 626 28.03 16.79 41.13
C ILE A 626 27.73 15.39 41.69
N LEU A 627 27.89 15.17 43.01
CA LEU A 627 27.35 14.01 43.73
C LEU A 627 25.88 14.26 44.09
#